data_AF-A0A2H0RDQ0-F1
#
_entry.id   AF-A0A2H0RDQ0-F1
#
_cell.length_a   1.000
_cell.length_b   1.000
_cell.length_c   1.000
_cell.angle_alpha   90.00
_cell.angle_beta   90.00
_cell.angle_gamma   90.00
#
_symmetry.space_group_name_H-M   'P 1'
#
loop_
_entity.id
_entity.type
_entity.pdbx_description
1 polymer ?
#
loop_
_entity_poly.entity_id
_entity_poly.type
_entity_poly.pdbx_seq_one_letter_code
_entity_poly.pdbx_strand_id
1 'polypeptide(L)'
;MNSNEAKVRVVKLRQVINAERHRVHVEDRSTMSEAALDSLKRELGGLESAYPDLITPDSPSQRVAGAPLEKFNKVRHKVRQWSFNDAFTGEEMREFDARVRRFAKEATGTEYSSIPYTCELKIDGFKIVLTYKEGRLATAATRGNGEVGEDVTANVRTIESIPLTLREPVDVIVTGEIWMGKRGLEKLNREREKAGEERYMNPRNFAAGTIRHLDPRIVATR
;
A
#
# COMPACT_ATOMS: atom_id res chain seq x y z
N MET A 1 12.03 26.68 -21.90
CA MET A 1 11.86 26.71 -20.43
C MET A 1 13.23 26.67 -19.80
N ASN A 2 13.50 27.49 -18.77
CA ASN A 2 14.77 27.46 -18.03
C ASN A 2 14.68 26.53 -16.80
N SER A 3 15.81 26.27 -16.13
CA SER A 3 15.87 25.34 -14.99
C SER A 3 14.96 25.74 -13.81
N ASN A 4 14.79 27.04 -13.53
CA ASN A 4 13.92 27.49 -12.45
C ASN A 4 12.44 27.33 -12.80
N GLU A 5 12.05 27.64 -14.03
CA GLU A 5 10.69 27.37 -14.53
C GLU A 5 10.38 25.86 -14.50
N ALA A 6 11.36 25.02 -14.86
CA ALA A 6 11.23 23.57 -14.81
C ALA A 6 10.96 23.08 -13.38
N LYS A 7 11.71 23.59 -12.39
CA LYS A 7 11.51 23.28 -10.97
C LYS A 7 10.10 23.59 -10.51
N VAL A 8 9.61 24.80 -10.79
CA VAL A 8 8.26 25.22 -10.40
C VAL A 8 7.20 24.35 -11.09
N ARG A 9 7.38 24.06 -12.38
CA ARG A 9 6.43 23.25 -13.16
C ARG A 9 6.38 21.80 -12.68
N VAL A 10 7.53 21.17 -12.43
CA VAL A 10 7.63 19.80 -11.92
C VAL A 10 6.91 19.66 -10.58
N VAL A 11 7.09 20.61 -9.65
CA VAL A 11 6.37 20.61 -8.36
C VAL A 11 4.85 20.64 -8.57
N LYS A 12 4.37 21.52 -9.46
CA LYS A 12 2.94 21.63 -9.75
C LYS A 12 2.38 20.38 -10.43
N LEU A 13 3.11 19.81 -11.39
CA LEU A 13 2.72 18.56 -12.06
C LEU A 13 2.60 17.40 -11.06
N ARG A 14 3.60 17.24 -10.18
CA ARG A 14 3.58 16.23 -9.11
C ARG A 14 2.34 16.37 -8.22
N GLN A 15 2.04 17.59 -7.78
CA GLN A 15 0.86 17.87 -6.95
C GLN A 15 -0.45 17.50 -7.66
N VAL A 16 -0.64 17.96 -8.90
CA VAL A 16 -1.87 17.69 -9.67
C VAL A 16 -2.03 16.21 -9.96
N ILE A 17 -0.97 15.54 -10.42
CA ILE A 17 -0.99 14.11 -10.74
C ILE A 17 -1.29 13.29 -9.46
N ASN A 18 -0.63 13.58 -8.34
CA ASN A 18 -0.89 12.88 -7.09
C ASN A 18 -2.30 13.12 -6.55
N ALA A 19 -2.82 14.35 -6.67
CA ALA A 19 -4.19 14.65 -6.27
C ALA A 19 -5.22 13.87 -7.10
N GLU A 20 -5.02 13.81 -8.43
CA GLU A 20 -5.95 13.06 -9.28
C GLU A 20 -5.86 11.56 -9.03
N ARG A 21 -4.65 11.03 -8.84
CA ARG A 21 -4.45 9.62 -8.47
C ARG A 21 -5.16 9.27 -7.16
N HIS A 22 -5.10 10.15 -6.17
CA HIS A 22 -5.83 9.96 -4.92
C HIS A 22 -7.34 9.85 -5.17
N ARG A 23 -7.90 10.77 -5.98
CA ARG A 23 -9.33 10.72 -6.32
C ARG A 23 -9.70 9.40 -7.01
N VAL A 24 -8.93 9.00 -8.02
CA VAL A 24 -9.22 7.80 -8.82
C VAL A 24 -9.07 6.53 -7.99
N HIS A 25 -7.98 6.39 -7.25
CA HIS A 25 -7.62 5.10 -6.62
C HIS A 25 -8.01 4.98 -5.14
N VAL A 26 -8.38 6.08 -4.49
CA VAL A 26 -8.78 6.09 -3.07
C VAL A 26 -10.25 6.52 -2.92
N GLU A 27 -10.68 7.55 -3.65
CA GLU A 27 -12.05 8.07 -3.53
C GLU A 27 -13.03 7.45 -4.55
N ASP A 28 -12.52 6.65 -5.50
CA ASP A 28 -13.27 6.10 -6.64
C ASP A 28 -14.01 7.20 -7.43
N ARG A 29 -13.31 8.33 -7.65
CA ARG A 29 -13.81 9.52 -8.34
C ARG A 29 -12.80 10.01 -9.37
N SER A 30 -13.28 10.62 -10.44
CA SER A 30 -12.42 11.30 -11.41
C SER A 30 -12.89 12.72 -11.64
N THR A 31 -11.95 13.66 -11.73
CA THR A 31 -12.21 15.07 -12.06
C THR A 31 -11.58 15.50 -13.39
N MET A 32 -10.75 14.65 -14.01
CA MET A 32 -10.20 14.87 -15.34
C MET A 32 -10.24 13.60 -16.20
N SER A 33 -10.19 13.76 -17.52
CA SER A 33 -10.11 12.61 -18.42
C SER A 33 -8.77 11.87 -18.28
N GLU A 34 -8.77 10.58 -18.58
CA GLU A 34 -7.56 9.75 -18.63
C GLU A 34 -6.50 10.36 -19.57
N ALA A 35 -6.92 10.84 -20.74
CA ALA A 35 -6.05 11.50 -21.71
C ALA A 35 -5.39 12.77 -21.15
N ALA A 36 -6.10 13.55 -20.33
CA ALA A 36 -5.53 14.73 -19.67
C ALA A 36 -4.48 14.33 -18.62
N LEU A 37 -4.77 13.32 -17.79
CA LEU A 37 -3.82 12.80 -16.81
C LEU A 37 -2.56 12.26 -17.49
N ASP A 38 -2.71 11.54 -18.60
CA ASP A 38 -1.59 11.00 -19.37
C ASP A 38 -0.76 12.09 -20.07
N SER A 39 -1.38 13.19 -20.47
CA SER A 39 -0.67 14.36 -20.98
C SER A 39 0.21 14.96 -19.88
N LEU A 40 -0.32 15.14 -18.66
CA LEU A 40 0.44 15.66 -17.52
C LEU A 40 1.60 14.73 -17.11
N LYS A 41 1.35 13.40 -17.10
CA LYS A 41 2.40 12.40 -16.83
C LYS A 41 3.52 12.45 -17.86
N ARG A 42 3.17 12.55 -19.15
CA ARG A 42 4.14 12.68 -20.26
C ARG A 42 4.95 13.95 -20.14
N GLU A 43 4.31 15.07 -19.80
CA GLU A 43 5.00 16.34 -19.57
C GLU A 43 6.00 16.20 -18.41
N LEU A 44 5.58 15.66 -17.26
CA LEU A 44 6.46 15.44 -16.11
C LEU A 44 7.67 14.58 -16.49
N GLY A 45 7.45 13.46 -17.19
CA GLY A 45 8.53 12.57 -17.64
C GLY A 45 9.50 13.26 -18.61
N GLY A 46 8.99 14.09 -19.52
CA GLY A 46 9.81 14.89 -20.42
C GLY A 46 10.67 15.92 -19.67
N LEU A 47 10.11 16.58 -18.66
CA LEU A 47 10.86 17.53 -17.83
C LEU A 47 11.95 16.86 -17.00
N GLU A 48 11.65 15.72 -16.40
CA GLU A 48 12.63 14.96 -15.62
C GLU A 48 13.74 14.35 -16.49
N SER A 49 13.44 14.02 -17.75
CA SER A 49 14.44 13.57 -18.72
C SER A 49 15.34 14.73 -19.17
N ALA A 50 14.78 15.94 -19.36
CA ALA A 50 15.55 17.13 -19.70
C ALA A 50 16.36 17.71 -18.53
N TYR A 51 15.90 17.48 -17.29
CA TYR A 51 16.54 17.95 -16.07
C TYR A 51 16.62 16.82 -15.02
N PRO A 52 17.60 15.90 -15.14
CA PRO A 52 17.71 14.73 -14.27
C PRO A 52 17.82 15.06 -12.78
N ASP A 53 18.42 16.20 -12.42
CA ASP A 53 18.55 16.68 -11.04
C ASP A 53 17.19 16.97 -10.38
N LEU A 54 16.11 17.08 -11.16
CA LEU A 54 14.77 17.28 -10.65
C LEU A 54 14.10 15.98 -10.24
N ILE A 55 14.60 14.81 -10.65
CA ILE A 55 14.01 13.51 -10.30
C ILE A 55 14.10 13.31 -8.78
N THR A 56 12.96 13.03 -8.17
CA THR A 56 12.90 12.67 -6.75
C THR A 56 12.31 11.26 -6.60
N PRO A 57 12.74 10.47 -5.59
CA PRO A 57 12.22 9.11 -5.38
C PRO A 57 10.70 9.04 -5.18
N ASP A 58 10.07 10.13 -4.79
CA ASP A 58 8.62 10.24 -4.56
C ASP A 58 7.85 10.81 -5.76
N SER A 59 8.51 11.09 -6.88
CA SER A 59 7.84 11.56 -8.09
C SER A 59 6.89 10.47 -8.65
N PRO A 60 5.69 10.83 -9.15
CA PRO A 60 4.78 9.89 -9.78
C PRO A 60 5.39 9.10 -10.95
N SER A 61 6.42 9.65 -11.60
CA SER A 61 7.18 8.98 -12.66
C SER A 61 8.02 7.80 -12.15
N GLN A 62 8.38 7.78 -10.86
CA GLN A 62 9.18 6.72 -10.24
C GLN A 62 8.34 5.50 -9.83
N ARG A 63 7.06 5.48 -10.22
CA ARG A 63 6.19 4.30 -10.06
C ARG A 63 6.37 3.27 -11.17
N VAL A 64 7.12 3.62 -12.21
CA VAL A 64 7.51 2.65 -13.24
C VAL A 64 8.35 1.57 -12.56
N ALA A 65 7.94 0.33 -12.78
CA ALA A 65 8.65 -0.82 -12.27
C ALA A 65 10.10 -0.83 -12.78
N GLY A 66 11.05 -0.85 -11.84
CA GLY A 66 12.48 -0.92 -12.12
C GLY A 66 12.92 -2.29 -12.64
N ALA A 67 14.24 -2.48 -12.72
CA ALA A 67 14.82 -3.78 -13.06
C ALA A 67 14.44 -4.85 -12.01
N PRO A 68 14.38 -6.13 -12.41
CA PRO A 68 14.19 -7.23 -11.46
C PRO A 68 15.22 -7.22 -10.34
N LEU A 69 14.77 -7.50 -9.12
CA LEU A 69 15.61 -7.70 -7.96
C LEU A 69 16.26 -9.09 -8.01
N GLU A 70 17.51 -9.21 -7.58
CA GLU A 70 18.14 -10.53 -7.41
C GLU A 70 17.52 -11.30 -6.22
N LYS A 71 17.20 -10.57 -5.15
CA LYS A 71 16.60 -11.09 -3.91
C LYS A 71 15.97 -9.97 -3.10
N PHE A 72 15.09 -10.33 -2.18
CA PHE A 72 14.61 -9.39 -1.18
C PHE A 72 15.59 -9.26 0.00
N ASN A 73 15.79 -8.02 0.43
CA ASN A 73 16.53 -7.74 1.66
C ASN A 73 15.63 -7.93 2.88
N LYS A 74 16.20 -8.31 4.02
CA LYS A 74 15.45 -8.41 5.27
C LYS A 74 15.31 -7.04 5.92
N VAL A 75 14.12 -6.75 6.44
CA VAL A 75 13.82 -5.52 7.19
C VAL A 75 13.36 -5.90 8.58
N ARG A 76 14.04 -5.39 9.61
CA ARG A 76 13.57 -5.52 11.00
C ARG A 76 12.50 -4.47 11.26
N HIS A 77 11.34 -4.92 11.73
CA HIS A 77 10.24 -4.03 12.10
C HIS A 77 10.58 -3.25 13.37
N LYS A 78 10.37 -1.93 13.34
CA LYS A 78 10.54 -1.07 14.53
C LYS A 78 9.53 -1.42 15.64
N VAL A 79 8.32 -1.79 15.24
CA VAL A 79 7.24 -2.24 16.13
C VAL A 79 6.86 -3.65 15.73
N ARG A 80 6.74 -4.56 16.71
CA ARG A 80 6.38 -5.95 16.46
C ARG A 80 5.00 -6.05 15.81
N GLN A 81 4.90 -6.88 14.78
CA GLN A 81 3.69 -7.08 13.99
C GLN A 81 2.88 -8.27 14.50
N TRP A 82 2.03 -7.99 15.49
CA TRP A 82 1.18 -8.97 16.16
C TRP A 82 0.13 -9.59 15.23
N SER A 83 -0.28 -10.81 15.60
CA SER A 83 -1.51 -11.45 15.12
C SER A 83 -2.65 -11.13 16.09
N PHE A 84 -3.88 -11.32 15.64
CA PHE A 84 -5.06 -11.33 16.51
C PHE A 84 -5.31 -12.75 17.04
N ASN A 85 -6.01 -12.84 18.18
CA ASN A 85 -6.71 -14.07 18.54
C ASN A 85 -8.03 -14.14 17.77
N ASP A 86 -8.46 -15.35 17.47
CA ASP A 86 -9.71 -15.59 16.74
C ASP A 86 -10.84 -15.95 17.70
N ALA A 87 -12.07 -15.63 17.30
CA ALA A 87 -13.30 -16.07 17.93
C ALA A 87 -14.31 -16.44 16.82
N PHE A 88 -14.97 -17.58 16.97
CA PHE A 88 -15.84 -18.20 15.98
C PHE A 88 -17.30 -18.27 16.45
N THR A 89 -17.55 -18.02 17.74
CA THR A 89 -18.91 -18.05 18.32
C THR A 89 -19.25 -16.77 19.07
N GLY A 90 -20.56 -16.51 19.23
CA GLY A 90 -21.05 -15.38 20.02
C GLY A 90 -20.76 -15.51 21.53
N GLU A 91 -20.48 -16.72 22.02
CA GLU A 91 -20.04 -16.94 23.39
C GLU A 91 -18.57 -16.53 23.56
N GLU A 92 -17.68 -16.99 22.69
CA GLU A 92 -16.25 -16.60 22.68
C GLU A 92 -16.08 -15.06 22.59
N MET A 93 -16.94 -14.38 21.82
CA MET A 93 -16.95 -12.92 21.76
C MET A 93 -17.39 -12.26 23.07
N ARG A 94 -18.38 -12.82 23.77
CA ARG A 94 -18.80 -12.34 25.10
C ARG A 94 -17.72 -12.58 26.15
N GLU A 95 -17.00 -13.70 26.07
CA GLU A 95 -15.85 -13.96 26.93
C GLU A 95 -14.69 -13.00 26.66
N PHE A 96 -14.42 -12.68 25.39
CA PHE A 96 -13.44 -11.65 25.02
C PHE A 96 -13.80 -10.31 25.67
N ASP A 97 -15.04 -9.86 25.50
CA ASP A 97 -15.53 -8.61 26.10
C ASP A 97 -15.44 -8.62 27.64
N ALA A 98 -15.78 -9.74 28.29
CA ALA A 98 -15.59 -9.91 29.73
C ALA A 98 -14.12 -9.79 30.17
N ARG A 99 -13.18 -10.38 29.39
CA ARG A 99 -11.73 -10.24 29.65
C ARG A 99 -11.27 -8.79 29.49
N VAL A 100 -11.70 -8.09 28.44
CA VAL A 100 -11.35 -6.68 28.22
C VAL A 100 -11.86 -5.81 29.36
N ARG A 101 -13.11 -5.97 29.82
CA ARG A 101 -13.65 -5.26 30.98
C ARG A 101 -12.83 -5.49 32.24
N ARG A 102 -12.43 -6.75 32.50
CA ARG A 102 -11.58 -7.08 33.65
C ARG A 102 -10.24 -6.36 33.57
N PHE A 103 -9.55 -6.41 32.43
CA PHE A 103 -8.27 -5.73 32.24
C PHE A 103 -8.40 -4.20 32.34
N ALA A 104 -9.48 -3.62 31.84
CA ALA A 104 -9.75 -2.18 31.97
C ALA A 104 -9.95 -1.78 33.44
N LYS A 105 -10.69 -2.59 34.21
CA LYS A 105 -10.87 -2.37 35.66
C LYS A 105 -9.55 -2.48 36.41
N GLU A 106 -8.74 -3.50 36.11
CA GLU A 106 -7.41 -3.67 36.73
C GLU A 106 -6.46 -2.50 36.41
N ALA A 107 -6.50 -1.99 35.19
CA ALA A 107 -5.61 -0.90 34.76
C ALA A 107 -6.04 0.49 35.28
N THR A 108 -7.33 0.72 35.51
CA THR A 108 -7.88 2.06 35.81
C THR A 108 -8.52 2.19 37.18
N GLY A 109 -8.79 1.08 37.87
CA GLY A 109 -9.60 1.03 39.10
C GLY A 109 -11.09 1.30 38.89
N THR A 110 -11.54 1.54 37.66
CA THR A 110 -12.94 1.90 37.35
C THR A 110 -13.69 0.71 36.77
N GLU A 111 -14.92 0.51 37.23
CA GLU A 111 -15.81 -0.50 36.68
C GLU A 111 -16.59 0.04 35.47
N TYR A 112 -16.39 -0.60 34.31
CA TYR A 112 -17.05 -0.23 33.06
C TYR A 112 -18.25 -1.15 32.82
N SER A 113 -19.45 -0.57 32.73
CA SER A 113 -20.68 -1.31 32.37
C SER A 113 -20.67 -1.79 30.91
N SER A 114 -19.99 -1.06 30.03
CA SER A 114 -19.74 -1.44 28.64
C SER A 114 -18.46 -0.81 28.12
N ILE A 115 -17.87 -1.40 27.07
CA ILE A 115 -16.69 -0.87 26.38
C ILE A 115 -17.09 -0.61 24.93
N PRO A 116 -16.84 0.60 24.38
CA PRO A 116 -17.05 0.85 22.97
C PRO A 116 -16.00 0.12 22.14
N TYR A 117 -16.44 -0.51 21.04
CA TYR A 117 -15.57 -1.22 20.10
C TYR A 117 -15.67 -0.59 18.72
N THR A 118 -14.53 -0.44 18.06
CA THR A 118 -14.47 -0.18 16.62
C THR A 118 -14.45 -1.53 15.90
N CYS A 119 -15.43 -1.76 15.03
CA CYS A 119 -15.53 -2.98 14.25
C CYS A 119 -15.13 -2.70 12.80
N GLU A 120 -14.14 -3.43 12.30
CA GLU A 120 -13.64 -3.34 10.93
C GLU A 120 -13.74 -4.69 10.23
N LEU A 121 -13.83 -4.68 8.91
CA LEU A 121 -13.78 -5.90 8.11
C LEU A 121 -12.35 -6.46 8.13
N LYS A 122 -12.22 -7.74 8.48
CA LYS A 122 -10.95 -8.46 8.38
C LYS A 122 -10.67 -8.81 6.92
N ILE A 123 -9.91 -7.97 6.22
CA ILE A 123 -9.53 -8.18 4.83
C ILE A 123 -8.61 -9.41 4.71
N ASP A 124 -8.97 -10.34 3.82
CA ASP A 124 -8.15 -11.52 3.52
C ASP A 124 -7.16 -11.19 2.39
N GLY A 125 -6.05 -10.57 2.77
CA GLY A 125 -5.00 -10.18 1.84
C GLY A 125 -3.62 -10.52 2.37
N PHE A 126 -2.67 -9.62 2.11
CA PHE A 126 -1.29 -9.74 2.51
C PHE A 126 -0.83 -8.50 3.29
N LYS A 127 -0.63 -8.68 4.60
CA LYS A 127 -0.20 -7.61 5.50
C LYS A 127 1.09 -6.94 5.05
N ILE A 128 1.03 -5.62 4.94
CA ILE A 128 2.15 -4.75 4.59
C ILE A 128 2.40 -3.72 5.71
N VAL A 129 3.66 -3.38 5.91
CA VAL A 129 4.12 -2.33 6.82
C VAL A 129 4.80 -1.24 6.00
N LEU A 130 4.25 -0.04 6.01
CA LEU A 130 4.76 1.12 5.30
C LEU A 130 5.42 2.07 6.31
N THR A 131 6.68 2.40 6.10
CA THR A 131 7.38 3.41 6.88
C THR A 131 7.53 4.67 6.03
N TYR A 132 6.96 5.76 6.52
CA TYR A 132 7.12 7.10 5.97
C TYR A 132 8.10 7.90 6.84
N LYS A 133 8.98 8.67 6.20
CA LYS A 133 9.85 9.65 6.84
C LYS A 133 9.63 11.01 6.21
N GLU A 134 9.37 12.03 7.01
CA GLU A 134 8.96 13.36 6.54
C GLU A 134 7.83 13.27 5.51
N GLY A 135 6.88 12.35 5.73
CA GLY A 135 5.78 12.08 4.84
C GLY A 135 6.13 11.29 3.58
N ARG A 136 7.39 10.96 3.29
CA ARG A 136 7.80 10.21 2.08
C ARG A 136 7.99 8.73 2.37
N LEU A 137 7.52 7.86 1.47
CA LEU A 137 7.63 6.41 1.59
C LEU A 137 9.11 6.00 1.56
N ALA A 138 9.63 5.61 2.72
CA ALA A 138 11.01 5.20 2.89
C ALA A 138 11.18 3.69 2.69
N THR A 139 10.26 2.89 3.23
CA THR A 139 10.32 1.42 3.14
C THR A 139 8.92 0.83 3.17
N ALA A 140 8.69 -0.23 2.39
CA ALA A 140 7.56 -1.13 2.53
C ALA A 140 8.07 -2.55 2.80
N ALA A 141 7.58 -3.17 3.87
CA ALA A 141 8.03 -4.47 4.30
C ALA A 141 6.87 -5.44 4.50
N THR A 142 7.08 -6.70 4.11
CA THR A 142 6.15 -7.78 4.42
C THR A 142 6.09 -8.03 5.94
N ARG A 143 5.03 -8.65 6.45
CA ARG A 143 4.97 -9.02 7.87
C ARG A 143 6.11 -9.98 8.28
N GLY A 144 6.42 -10.97 7.44
CA GLY A 144 7.34 -12.06 7.76
C GLY A 144 6.94 -12.79 9.04
N ASN A 145 7.88 -12.96 9.97
CA ASN A 145 7.63 -13.62 11.27
C ASN A 145 7.06 -12.69 12.35
N GLY A 146 6.76 -11.44 12.01
CA GLY A 146 6.28 -10.42 12.93
C GLY A 146 7.38 -9.49 13.47
N GLU A 147 8.65 -9.89 13.36
CA GLU A 147 9.81 -9.08 13.77
C GLU A 147 10.70 -8.70 12.59
N VAL A 148 10.81 -9.59 11.62
CA VAL A 148 11.60 -9.42 10.40
C VAL A 148 10.73 -9.78 9.20
N GLY A 149 10.65 -8.84 8.25
CA GLY A 149 10.01 -8.98 6.96
C GLY A 149 11.01 -8.93 5.80
N GLU A 150 10.45 -8.89 4.60
CA GLU A 150 11.17 -8.68 3.33
C GLU A 150 10.89 -7.26 2.83
N ASP A 151 11.91 -6.56 2.34
CA ASP A 151 11.78 -5.27 1.67
C ASP A 151 11.12 -5.45 0.30
N VAL A 152 9.88 -4.98 0.17
CA VAL A 152 9.09 -5.03 -1.07
C VAL A 152 8.78 -3.62 -1.57
N THR A 153 9.62 -2.63 -1.22
CA THR A 153 9.39 -1.22 -1.55
C THR A 153 9.22 -0.99 -3.06
N ALA A 154 10.05 -1.64 -3.89
CA ALA A 154 9.95 -1.52 -5.35
C ALA A 154 8.59 -1.98 -5.88
N ASN A 155 8.07 -3.09 -5.35
CA ASN A 155 6.77 -3.65 -5.74
C ASN A 155 5.62 -2.79 -5.22
N VAL A 156 5.71 -2.31 -3.98
CA VAL A 156 4.68 -1.46 -3.39
C VAL A 156 4.55 -0.10 -4.10
N ARG A 157 5.64 0.43 -4.66
CA ARG A 157 5.61 1.68 -5.46
C ARG A 157 4.71 1.58 -6.70
N THR A 158 4.51 0.38 -7.24
CA THR A 158 3.63 0.17 -8.41
C THR A 158 2.15 0.15 -8.04
N ILE A 159 1.81 0.10 -6.74
CA ILE A 159 0.42 0.07 -6.27
C ILE A 159 -0.12 1.50 -6.22
N GLU A 160 -1.11 1.76 -7.07
CA GLU A 160 -1.56 3.12 -7.34
C GLU A 160 -2.20 3.82 -6.14
N SER A 161 -2.92 3.06 -5.31
CA SER A 161 -3.63 3.54 -4.11
C SER A 161 -2.72 3.85 -2.93
N ILE A 162 -1.47 3.38 -2.93
CA ILE A 162 -0.50 3.67 -1.86
C ILE A 162 0.21 4.98 -2.18
N PRO A 163 0.08 6.03 -1.36
CA PRO A 163 0.75 7.31 -1.61
C PRO A 163 2.27 7.17 -1.45
N LEU A 164 3.06 7.74 -2.37
CA LEU A 164 4.51 7.86 -2.16
C LEU A 164 4.86 9.00 -1.20
N THR A 165 3.99 10.00 -1.11
CA THR A 165 4.12 11.14 -0.20
C THR A 165 2.78 11.43 0.45
N LEU A 166 2.76 11.56 1.77
CA LEU A 166 1.62 11.96 2.58
C LEU A 166 1.38 13.48 2.46
N ARG A 167 0.19 13.93 2.86
CA ARG A 167 -0.15 15.36 2.86
C ARG A 167 0.66 16.16 3.89
N GLU A 168 1.09 15.49 4.95
CA GLU A 168 1.85 16.08 6.05
C GLU A 168 3.25 15.44 6.12
N PRO A 169 4.30 16.24 6.42
CA PRO A 169 5.67 15.75 6.50
C PRO A 169 5.93 15.06 7.85
N VAL A 170 5.31 13.90 8.06
CA VAL A 170 5.36 13.15 9.34
C VAL A 170 6.16 11.85 9.23
N ASP A 171 6.84 11.50 10.32
CA ASP A 171 7.45 10.18 10.50
C ASP A 171 6.40 9.22 11.08
N VAL A 172 5.97 8.24 10.28
CA VAL A 172 4.90 7.33 10.69
C VAL A 172 5.10 5.92 10.12
N ILE A 173 4.67 4.92 10.88
CA ILE A 173 4.53 3.54 10.43
C ILE A 173 3.05 3.25 10.27
N VAL A 174 2.63 2.90 9.07
CA VAL A 174 1.26 2.55 8.73
C VAL A 174 1.21 1.08 8.37
N THR A 175 0.22 0.36 8.88
CA THR A 175 0.00 -1.05 8.55
C THR A 175 -1.33 -1.21 7.83
N GLY A 176 -1.39 -2.11 6.87
CA GLY A 176 -2.62 -2.43 6.17
C GLY A 176 -2.49 -3.75 5.42
N GLU A 177 -3.46 -4.00 4.54
CA GLU A 177 -3.55 -5.24 3.79
C GLU A 177 -3.53 -4.95 2.29
N ILE A 178 -2.64 -5.59 1.54
CA ILE A 178 -2.68 -5.60 0.07
C ILE A 178 -3.59 -6.75 -0.35
N TRP A 179 -4.59 -6.49 -1.19
CA TRP A 179 -5.58 -7.48 -1.58
C TRP A 179 -6.13 -7.20 -2.97
N MET A 180 -6.85 -8.19 -3.51
CA MET A 180 -7.58 -8.05 -4.77
C MET A 180 -9.03 -8.48 -4.56
N GLY A 181 -9.97 -7.69 -5.10
CA GLY A 181 -11.38 -8.04 -5.05
C GLY A 181 -11.71 -9.32 -5.82
N LYS A 182 -12.72 -10.06 -5.35
CA LYS A 182 -13.16 -11.34 -5.94
C LYS A 182 -13.40 -11.25 -7.45
N ARG A 183 -14.08 -10.19 -7.91
CA ARG A 183 -14.33 -9.95 -9.35
C ARG A 183 -13.04 -9.74 -10.15
N GLY A 184 -12.07 -9.02 -9.59
CA GLY A 184 -10.76 -8.81 -10.21
C GLY A 184 -10.00 -10.12 -10.34
N LEU A 185 -9.98 -10.91 -9.27
CA LEU A 185 -9.35 -12.24 -9.26
C LEU A 185 -9.99 -13.20 -10.28
N GLU A 186 -11.32 -13.20 -10.37
CA GLU A 186 -12.04 -14.00 -11.36
C GLU A 186 -11.71 -13.60 -12.80
N LYS A 187 -11.61 -12.28 -13.08
CA LYS A 187 -11.20 -11.78 -14.39
C LYS A 187 -9.78 -12.25 -14.73
N LEU A 188 -8.83 -12.07 -13.81
CA LEU A 188 -7.45 -12.50 -13.99
C LEU A 188 -7.35 -14.02 -14.20
N ASN A 189 -8.07 -14.81 -13.42
CA ASN A 189 -8.07 -16.26 -13.58
C ASN A 189 -8.61 -16.71 -14.94
N ARG A 190 -9.62 -16.03 -15.51
CA ARG A 190 -10.09 -16.32 -16.88
C ARG A 190 -9.03 -16.02 -17.94
N GLU A 191 -8.22 -14.99 -17.76
CA GLU A 191 -7.12 -14.67 -18.67
C GLU A 191 -6.00 -15.71 -18.58
N ARG A 192 -5.66 -16.16 -17.37
CA ARG A 192 -4.69 -17.23 -17.10
C ARG A 192 -5.10 -18.58 -17.69
N GLU A 193 -6.37 -18.96 -17.53
CA GLU A 193 -6.92 -20.18 -18.12
C GLU A 193 -6.79 -20.19 -19.65
N LYS A 194 -7.07 -19.06 -20.31
CA LYS A 194 -6.89 -18.92 -21.77
C LYS A 194 -5.44 -19.05 -22.20
N ALA A 195 -4.50 -18.66 -21.34
CA ALA A 195 -3.06 -18.81 -21.56
C ALA A 195 -2.52 -20.20 -21.14
N GLY A 196 -3.37 -21.10 -20.63
CA GLY A 196 -2.94 -22.41 -20.13
C GLY A 196 -2.18 -22.38 -18.80
N GLU A 197 -2.28 -21.27 -18.05
CA GLU A 197 -1.61 -21.09 -16.77
C GLU A 197 -2.50 -21.49 -15.58
N GLU A 198 -1.88 -21.88 -14.47
CA GLU A 198 -2.61 -22.20 -13.25
C GLU A 198 -3.34 -20.99 -12.65
N ARG A 199 -4.52 -21.25 -12.11
CA ARG A 199 -5.34 -20.25 -11.40
C ARG A 199 -4.77 -19.92 -10.02
N TYR A 200 -5.02 -18.70 -9.58
CA TYR A 200 -4.88 -18.35 -8.17
C TYR A 200 -6.06 -18.89 -7.35
N MET A 201 -5.74 -19.57 -6.25
CA MET A 201 -6.71 -20.21 -5.36
C MET A 201 -7.58 -19.22 -4.59
N ASN A 202 -6.99 -18.12 -4.08
CA ASN A 202 -7.70 -17.10 -3.32
C ASN A 202 -6.98 -15.73 -3.42
N PRO A 203 -7.65 -14.62 -3.06
CA PRO A 203 -7.06 -13.28 -3.12
C PRO A 203 -5.76 -13.11 -2.36
N ARG A 204 -5.65 -13.76 -1.20
CA ARG A 204 -4.45 -13.73 -0.35
C ARG A 204 -3.24 -14.36 -1.03
N ASN A 205 -3.40 -15.52 -1.66
CA ASN A 205 -2.34 -16.21 -2.39
C ASN A 205 -1.90 -15.39 -3.61
N PHE A 206 -2.85 -14.78 -4.32
CA PHE A 206 -2.55 -13.84 -5.39
C PHE A 206 -1.73 -12.65 -4.89
N ALA A 207 -2.17 -11.99 -3.81
CA ALA A 207 -1.49 -10.82 -3.26
C ALA A 207 -0.08 -11.18 -2.76
N ALA A 208 0.05 -12.27 -2.00
CA ALA A 208 1.33 -12.74 -1.48
C ALA A 208 2.32 -13.11 -2.61
N GLY A 209 1.86 -13.85 -3.63
CA GLY A 209 2.70 -14.25 -4.75
C GLY A 209 3.10 -13.07 -5.63
N THR A 210 2.20 -12.11 -5.83
CA THR A 210 2.45 -10.91 -6.63
C THR A 210 3.40 -9.95 -5.93
N ILE A 211 3.17 -9.62 -4.66
CA ILE A 211 4.03 -8.68 -3.91
C ILE A 211 5.43 -9.24 -3.65
N ARG A 212 5.61 -10.56 -3.67
CA ARG A 212 6.92 -11.20 -3.57
C ARG A 212 7.51 -11.57 -4.94
N HIS A 213 7.03 -10.96 -6.02
CA HIS A 213 7.64 -11.13 -7.33
C HIS A 213 8.93 -10.32 -7.41
N LEU A 214 10.03 -10.92 -7.86
CA LEU A 214 11.33 -10.24 -7.97
C LEU A 214 11.34 -9.15 -9.04
N ASP A 215 10.52 -9.31 -10.08
CA ASP A 215 10.30 -8.32 -11.12
C ASP A 215 9.08 -7.43 -10.79
N PRO A 216 9.27 -6.14 -10.45
CA PRO A 216 8.16 -5.23 -10.16
C PRO A 216 7.27 -4.97 -11.38
N ARG A 217 7.74 -5.26 -12.60
CA ARG A 217 6.95 -5.02 -13.83
C ARG A 217 5.77 -5.98 -13.90
N ILE A 218 5.94 -7.19 -13.38
CA ILE A 218 4.86 -8.18 -13.23
C ILE A 218 3.89 -7.77 -12.13
N VAL A 219 4.34 -7.04 -11.12
CA VAL A 219 3.46 -6.48 -10.08
C VAL A 219 2.62 -5.35 -10.64
N ALA A 220 3.21 -4.48 -11.47
CA ALA A 220 2.49 -3.34 -12.07
C ALA A 220 1.36 -3.75 -13.04
N THR A 221 1.40 -4.96 -13.60
CA THR A 221 0.36 -5.47 -14.52
C THR A 221 -0.79 -6.19 -13.80
N ARG A 222 -0.77 -6.24 -12.47
CA ARG A 222 -1.64 -7.08 -11.63
C ARG A 222 -2.41 -6.26 -10.62
#